data_AF-A0AAU6CH93-F1
#
_entry.id   AF-A0AAU6CH93-F1
#
_cell.length_a   1.000
_cell.length_b   1.000
_cell.length_c   1.000
_cell.angle_alpha   90.00
_cell.angle_beta   90.00
_cell.angle_gamma   90.00
#
_symmetry.space_group_name_H-M   'P 1'
#
loop_
_entity.id
_entity.type
_entity.pdbx_description
1 polymer ?
#
loop_
_entity_poly.entity_id
_entity_poly.type
_entity_poly.pdbx_seq_one_letter_code
_entity_poly.pdbx_strand_id
1 'polypeptide(L)'
;MIEFAGAQAGRVTVPTGEFLGAVADFDRALLAAMSRRVAELTAAGPPPGVALDLAQLHREHRDRAAWLPRARAHPGATDWAAVRAGVRDLTRPPR
;
A
#
# COMPACT_ATOMS: atom_id res chain seq x y z
N MET A 1 -16.53 -0.17 6.32
CA MET A 1 -15.85 -0.85 7.44
C MET A 1 -15.32 -2.15 6.88
N ILE A 2 -13.99 -2.33 6.88
CA ILE A 2 -13.34 -3.58 6.48
C ILE A 2 -13.04 -4.31 7.79
N GLU A 3 -13.55 -5.52 7.98
CA GLU A 3 -13.31 -6.34 9.18
C GLU A 3 -12.37 -7.49 8.84
N PHE A 4 -11.30 -7.66 9.63
CA PHE A 4 -10.37 -8.79 9.52
C PHE A 4 -10.69 -9.83 10.60
N ALA A 5 -10.90 -11.09 10.19
CA ALA A 5 -11.31 -12.18 11.08
C ALA A 5 -10.11 -12.83 11.80
N GLY A 6 -9.58 -12.17 12.84
CA GLY A 6 -8.71 -12.79 13.85
C GLY A 6 -9.50 -13.26 15.08
N ALA A 7 -8.84 -13.95 16.04
CA ALA A 7 -9.41 -14.22 17.37
C ALA A 7 -9.98 -12.92 17.98
N GLN A 8 -11.07 -12.98 18.76
CA GLN A 8 -11.72 -11.76 19.30
C GLN A 8 -10.72 -10.83 20.01
N ALA A 9 -9.72 -11.41 20.71
CA ALA A 9 -8.54 -10.70 21.18
C ALA A 9 -7.59 -10.41 20.01
N GLY A 10 -7.83 -9.31 19.29
CA GLY A 10 -6.97 -8.89 18.18
C GLY A 10 -7.71 -8.28 16.98
N ARG A 11 -9.05 -8.25 17.00
CA ARG A 11 -9.81 -7.50 16.00
C ARG A 11 -9.77 -6.02 16.33
N VAL A 12 -9.25 -5.24 15.38
CA VAL A 12 -9.35 -3.79 15.41
C VAL A 12 -10.18 -3.35 14.22
N THR A 13 -11.20 -2.54 14.50
CA THR A 13 -11.99 -1.89 13.47
C THR A 13 -11.49 -0.46 13.33
N VAL A 14 -11.09 -0.08 12.12
CA VAL A 14 -10.70 1.29 11.79
C VAL A 14 -11.62 1.86 10.71
N PRO A 15 -11.94 3.16 10.76
CA PRO A 15 -12.58 3.84 9.65
C PRO A 15 -11.79 3.65 8.36
N THR A 16 -12.47 3.33 7.26
CA THR A 16 -11.80 3.08 5.97
C THR A 16 -11.00 4.30 5.50
N GLY A 17 -11.50 5.52 5.73
CA GLY A 17 -10.77 6.75 5.39
C GLY A 17 -9.47 6.91 6.19
N GLU A 18 -9.49 6.58 7.49
CA GLU A 18 -8.30 6.63 8.35
C GLU A 18 -7.25 5.61 7.90
N PHE A 19 -7.68 4.38 7.62
CA PHE A 19 -6.79 3.34 7.08
C PHE A 19 -6.15 3.77 5.75
N LEU A 20 -6.93 4.32 4.82
CA LEU A 20 -6.41 4.81 3.54
C LEU A 20 -5.43 5.98 3.72
N GLY A 21 -5.67 6.86 4.70
CA GLY A 21 -4.75 7.91 5.09
C GLY A 21 -3.42 7.33 5.59
N ALA A 22 -3.47 6.39 6.53
CA ALA A 22 -2.30 5.74 7.10
C ALA A 22 -1.47 5.00 6.03
N VAL A 23 -2.12 4.31 5.08
CA VAL A 23 -1.44 3.66 3.95
C VAL A 23 -0.73 4.70 3.07
N ALA A 24 -1.37 5.83 2.77
CA ALA A 24 -0.76 6.89 1.97
C ALA A 24 0.44 7.54 2.69
N ASP A 25 0.34 7.73 4.01
CA ASP A 25 1.43 8.29 4.82
C ASP A 25 2.62 7.33 4.90
N PHE A 26 2.36 6.03 5.09
CA PHE A 26 3.37 4.99 5.05
C PHE A 26 4.09 4.94 3.70
N ASP A 27 3.33 4.93 2.60
CA ASP A 27 3.88 4.93 1.23
C ASP A 27 4.85 6.11 1.01
N ARG A 28 4.40 7.34 1.34
CA ARG A 28 5.25 8.53 1.21
C ARG A 28 6.52 8.42 2.06
N ALA A 29 6.39 8.01 3.33
CA ALA A 29 7.52 7.93 4.25
C ALA A 29 8.55 6.88 3.79
N LEU A 30 8.06 5.69 3.39
CA LEU A 30 8.91 4.61 2.89
C LEU A 30 9.65 5.02 1.61
N LEU A 31 8.92 5.56 0.63
CA LEU A 31 9.52 5.96 -0.64
C LEU A 31 10.53 7.10 -0.46
N ALA A 32 10.25 8.08 0.42
CA ALA A 32 11.21 9.12 0.74
C ALA A 32 12.49 8.56 1.40
N ALA A 33 12.34 7.62 2.34
CA ALA A 33 13.48 6.97 2.96
C ALA A 33 14.32 6.16 1.94
N MET A 34 13.67 5.42 1.06
CA MET A 34 14.34 4.69 -0.02
C MET A 34 15.02 5.62 -1.02
N SER A 35 14.41 6.76 -1.36
CA SER A 35 15.01 7.76 -2.25
C SER A 35 16.33 8.28 -1.71
N ARG A 36 16.37 8.63 -0.41
CA ARG A 36 17.62 9.02 0.27
C ARG A 36 18.66 7.91 0.21
N ARG A 37 18.25 6.67 0.51
CA ARG A 37 19.16 5.52 0.51
C ARG A 37 19.76 5.23 -0.87
N VAL A 38 18.96 5.35 -1.93
CA VAL A 38 19.45 5.21 -3.30
C VAL A 38 20.42 6.35 -3.64
N ALA A 39 20.12 7.60 -3.24
CA ALA A 39 21.03 8.72 -3.47
C ALA A 39 22.38 8.55 -2.76
N GLU A 40 22.38 8.08 -1.51
CA GLU A 40 23.60 7.74 -0.76
C GLU A 40 24.42 6.65 -1.47
N LEU A 41 23.78 5.58 -1.94
CA LEU A 41 24.44 4.50 -2.69
C LEU A 41 24.99 4.99 -4.03
N THR A 42 24.28 5.89 -4.71
CA THR A 42 24.76 6.49 -5.96
C THR A 42 26.00 7.36 -5.73
N ALA A 43 26.06 8.07 -4.60
CA ALA A 43 27.21 8.92 -4.25
C ALA A 43 28.42 8.12 -3.75
N ALA A 44 28.20 7.13 -2.88
CA ALA A 44 29.27 6.34 -2.27
C ALA A 44 29.75 5.16 -3.13
N GLY A 45 28.94 4.77 -4.11
CA GLY A 45 29.09 3.49 -4.81
C GLY A 45 28.53 2.32 -4.00
N PRO A 46 28.40 1.15 -4.63
CA PRO A 46 27.93 -0.05 -3.95
C PRO A 46 28.96 -0.54 -2.91
N PRO A 47 28.51 -1.32 -1.90
CA PRO A 47 29.42 -1.95 -0.96
C PRO A 47 30.49 -2.80 -1.66
N PRO A 48 31.71 -2.92 -1.10
CA PRO A 48 32.75 -3.76 -1.68
C PRO A 48 32.28 -5.19 -1.93
N GLY A 49 32.57 -5.72 -3.12
CA GLY A 49 32.14 -7.06 -3.52
C GLY A 49 30.68 -7.18 -3.94
N VAL A 50 29.90 -6.10 -3.92
CA VAL A 50 28.52 -6.09 -4.37
C VAL A 50 28.44 -5.45 -5.76
N ALA A 51 28.10 -6.26 -6.77
CA ALA A 51 27.71 -5.74 -8.08
C ALA A 51 26.27 -5.21 -7.99
N LEU A 52 26.10 -3.91 -8.22
CA LEU A 52 24.79 -3.26 -8.18
C LEU A 52 24.62 -2.35 -9.39
N ASP A 53 23.58 -2.60 -10.19
CA ASP A 53 23.16 -1.68 -11.24
C ASP A 53 22.37 -0.52 -10.62
N LEU A 54 23.07 0.58 -10.33
CA LEU A 54 22.49 1.80 -9.77
C LEU A 54 21.48 2.47 -10.71
N ALA A 55 21.67 2.33 -12.03
CA ALA A 55 20.75 2.90 -13.00
C ALA A 55 19.42 2.12 -13.01
N GLN A 56 19.48 0.79 -12.95
CA GLN A 56 18.30 -0.05 -12.77
C GLN A 56 17.63 0.23 -11.42
N LEU A 57 18.39 0.32 -10.34
CA LEU A 57 17.85 0.62 -9.01
C LEU A 57 17.06 1.94 -8.99
N HIS A 58 17.59 2.99 -9.65
CA HIS A 58 16.87 4.25 -9.80
C HIS A 58 15.57 4.12 -10.61
N ARG A 59 15.59 3.36 -11.70
CA ARG A 59 14.38 3.13 -12.52
C ARG A 59 13.31 2.40 -11.72
N GLU A 60 13.69 1.33 -11.03
CA GLU A 60 12.77 0.56 -10.21
C GLU A 60 12.20 1.39 -9.04
N HIS A 61 13.04 2.19 -8.38
CA HIS A 61 12.56 3.06 -7.31
C HIS A 61 11.54 4.08 -7.83
N ARG A 62 11.79 4.70 -8.98
CA ARG A 62 10.85 5.63 -9.61
C ARG A 62 9.54 4.95 -10.01
N ASP A 63 9.63 3.74 -10.55
CA ASP A 63 8.45 2.96 -10.93
C ASP A 63 7.59 2.66 -9.70
N ARG A 64 8.18 2.09 -8.64
CA ARG A 64 7.50 1.80 -7.37
C ARG A 64 6.88 3.05 -6.75
N ALA A 65 7.59 4.19 -6.78
CA ALA A 65 7.09 5.44 -6.25
C ALA A 65 5.82 5.97 -6.95
N ALA A 66 5.59 5.55 -8.19
CA ALA A 66 4.42 5.92 -8.95
C ALA A 66 3.28 4.89 -8.89
N TRP A 67 3.45 3.74 -8.21
CA TRP A 67 2.41 2.70 -8.16
C TRP A 67 1.15 3.14 -7.43
N LEU A 68 1.27 3.64 -6.19
CA LEU A 68 0.09 4.05 -5.42
C LEU A 68 -0.67 5.23 -6.09
N PRO A 69 0.00 6.28 -6.58
CA PRO A 69 -0.65 7.31 -7.38
C PRO A 69 -1.38 6.75 -8.62
N ARG A 70 -0.74 5.85 -9.37
CA ARG A 70 -1.36 5.21 -10.55
C ARG A 70 -2.58 4.38 -10.17
N ALA A 71 -2.50 3.58 -9.11
CA ALA A 71 -3.61 2.78 -8.61
C ALA A 71 -4.79 3.67 -8.15
N ARG A 72 -4.51 4.79 -7.50
CA ARG A 72 -5.55 5.75 -7.08
C ARG A 72 -6.21 6.49 -8.25
N ALA A 73 -5.46 6.76 -9.31
CA ALA A 73 -5.99 7.38 -10.53
C ALA A 73 -6.93 6.45 -11.31
N HIS A 74 -6.85 5.14 -11.08
CA HIS A 74 -7.71 4.14 -11.70
C HIS A 74 -8.64 3.54 -10.64
N PRO A 75 -9.74 4.23 -10.26
CA PRO A 75 -10.71 3.66 -9.34
C PRO A 75 -11.21 2.35 -9.94
N GLY A 76 -10.99 1.23 -9.23
CA GLY A 76 -11.46 -0.07 -9.67
C GLY A 76 -12.98 -0.02 -9.93
N ALA A 77 -13.44 -0.72 -10.95
CA ALA A 77 -14.85 -0.75 -11.36
C ALA A 77 -15.80 -1.39 -10.32
N THR A 78 -15.29 -1.79 -9.15
CA THR A 78 -16.06 -2.47 -8.12
C THR A 78 -17.02 -1.51 -7.43
N ASP A 79 -18.31 -1.73 -7.62
CA ASP A 79 -19.35 -1.09 -6.83
C ASP A 79 -19.37 -1.66 -5.41
N TRP A 80 -18.59 -1.02 -4.53
CA TRP A 80 -18.54 -1.39 -3.14
C TRP A 80 -19.85 -1.19 -2.38
N ALA A 81 -20.76 -0.35 -2.88
CA ALA A 81 -22.09 -0.20 -2.28
C ALA A 81 -22.94 -1.45 -2.57
N ALA A 82 -22.93 -1.93 -3.81
CA ALA A 82 -23.59 -3.19 -4.20
C ALA A 82 -23.01 -4.39 -3.44
N VAL A 83 -21.69 -4.51 -3.33
CA VAL A 83 -21.04 -5.57 -2.53
C VAL A 83 -21.51 -5.54 -1.08
N ARG A 84 -21.52 -4.37 -0.44
CA ARG A 84 -21.99 -4.22 0.96
C ARG A 84 -23.49 -4.47 1.12
N ALA A 85 -24.31 -4.21 0.11
CA ALA A 85 -25.72 -4.58 0.13
C ALA A 85 -25.86 -6.11 0.10
N GLY A 86 -25.22 -6.78 -0.85
CA GLY A 86 -25.27 -8.25 -0.97
C GLY A 86 -24.75 -8.98 0.28
N VAL A 87 -23.67 -8.51 0.90
CA VAL A 87 -23.17 -9.09 2.18
C VAL A 87 -24.21 -8.98 3.29
N ARG A 88 -24.94 -7.85 3.38
CA ARG A 88 -26.00 -7.68 4.39
C ARG A 88 -27.17 -8.63 4.14
N ASP A 89 -27.50 -8.89 2.88
CA ASP A 89 -28.56 -9.85 2.53
C ASP A 89 -28.14 -11.29 2.86
N LEU A 90 -26.89 -11.66 2.58
CA LEU A 90 -26.34 -12.99 2.86
C LEU A 90 -26.16 -13.30 4.36
N THR A 91 -25.86 -12.28 5.17
CA THR A 91 -25.60 -12.43 6.60
C THR A 91 -26.83 -12.19 7.48
N ARG A 92 -27.99 -11.87 6.88
CA ARG A 92 -29.25 -11.74 7.61
C ARG A 92 -29.69 -13.13 8.10
N PRO A 93 -29.99 -13.31 9.40
CA PRO A 93 -30.51 -14.57 9.90
C PRO A 93 -31.90 -14.87 9.29
N PRO A 94 -32.24 -16.15 9.06
CA PRO A 94 -33.57 -16.52 8.57
C PRO A 94 -34.65 -16.06 9.56
N ARG A 95 -35.77 -15.57 9.02
CA ARG A 95 -36.96 -15.18 9.79
C ARG A 95 -37.70 -16.39 10.33
#